data_AF-A0A349JHU1-F1
#
_entry.id   AF-A0A349JHU1-F1
#
_cell.length_a   1.000
_cell.length_b   1.000
_cell.length_c   1.000
_cell.angle_alpha   90.00
_cell.angle_beta   90.00
_cell.angle_gamma   90.00
#
_symmetry.space_group_name_H-M   'P 1'
#
loop_
_entity.id
_entity.type
_entity.pdbx_description
1 polymer ?
#
loop_
_entity_poly.entity_id
_entity_poly.type
_entity_poly.pdbx_seq_one_letter_code
_entity_poly.pdbx_strand_id
1 'polypeptide(L)'
;MMMLSEFILPCNPKWKRFLSLALHDFYHLPEYVSLSAKYEQSQPIAFYGEADEAAFLVPLLTRKIPESLEAPDNWYDATTPYGYPTPLSIPADDTSSLEIFLKSFREMGAASGMISAFFRLHPLLP
;
A
#
# COMPACT_ATOMS: atom_id res chain seq x y z
N MET A 1 11.65 -0.16 19.85
CA MET A 1 11.20 -0.91 18.67
C MET A 1 11.70 -0.19 17.44
N MET A 2 12.58 -0.80 16.65
CA MET A 2 12.95 -0.24 15.34
C MET A 2 11.91 -0.70 14.34
N MET A 3 11.21 0.27 13.74
CA MET A 3 10.24 0.02 12.70
C MET A 3 10.85 0.49 11.38
N LEU A 4 10.84 -0.37 10.38
CA LEU A 4 11.28 -0.06 9.02
C LEU A 4 10.05 0.01 8.14
N SER A 5 9.97 1.05 7.33
CA SER A 5 8.90 1.17 6.33
C SER A 5 9.39 1.87 5.08
N GLU A 6 8.83 1.47 3.95
CA GLU A 6 9.19 1.98 2.63
C GLU A 6 8.03 1.81 1.65
N PHE A 7 8.00 2.68 0.63
CA PHE A 7 7.22 2.44 -0.57
C PHE A 7 8.07 1.65 -1.55
N ILE A 8 7.61 0.44 -1.90
CA ILE A 8 8.31 -0.47 -2.79
C ILE A 8 7.63 -0.59 -4.14
N LEU A 9 8.43 -0.83 -5.18
CA LEU A 9 7.92 -1.10 -6.52
C LEU A 9 7.47 -2.57 -6.66
N PRO A 10 6.60 -2.90 -7.64
CA PRO A 10 6.13 -4.27 -7.88
C PRO A 10 7.23 -5.33 -8.08
N CYS A 11 8.40 -4.93 -8.60
CA CYS A 11 9.54 -5.84 -8.80
C CYS A 11 10.34 -6.11 -7.52
N ASN A 12 10.06 -5.40 -6.41
CA ASN A 12 10.79 -5.58 -5.17
C ASN A 12 10.49 -6.98 -4.59
N PRO A 13 11.52 -7.80 -4.31
CA PRO A 13 11.33 -9.17 -3.82
C PRO A 13 10.60 -9.25 -2.49
N LYS A 14 10.62 -8.20 -1.66
CA LYS A 14 9.89 -8.14 -0.38
C LYS A 14 8.39 -8.35 -0.56
N TRP A 15 7.81 -7.85 -1.64
CA TRP A 15 6.38 -8.00 -1.91
C TRP A 15 6.01 -9.47 -2.12
N LYS A 16 6.72 -10.18 -3.03
CA LYS A 16 6.48 -11.61 -3.27
C LYS A 16 6.80 -12.46 -2.03
N ARG A 17 7.83 -12.09 -1.28
CA ARG A 17 8.17 -12.75 -0.02
C ARG A 17 7.06 -12.61 1.01
N PHE A 18 6.52 -11.40 1.19
CA PHE A 18 5.40 -11.15 2.09
C PHE A 18 4.18 -12.01 1.71
N LEU A 19 3.79 -12.00 0.43
CA LEU A 19 2.64 -12.77 -0.05
C LEU A 19 2.84 -14.29 0.09
N SER A 20 4.08 -14.80 0.09
CA SER A 20 4.34 -16.22 0.36
C SER A 20 4.06 -16.65 1.81
N LEU A 21 3.91 -15.68 2.73
CA LEU A 21 3.71 -15.90 4.16
C LEU A 21 2.32 -15.48 4.64
N ALA A 22 1.60 -14.64 3.89
CA ALA A 22 0.27 -14.14 4.23
C ALA A 22 -0.82 -14.78 3.35
N LEU A 23 -1.98 -15.06 3.96
CA LEU A 23 -3.19 -15.36 3.18
C LEU A 23 -3.58 -14.11 2.39
N HIS A 24 -3.75 -14.25 1.08
CA HIS A 24 -4.02 -13.14 0.19
C HIS A 24 -4.85 -13.60 -1.01
N ASP A 25 -5.50 -12.64 -1.67
CA ASP A 25 -6.17 -12.83 -2.95
C ASP A 25 -5.32 -12.27 -4.11
N PHE A 26 -5.68 -12.65 -5.34
CA PHE A 26 -5.11 -12.19 -6.60
C PHE A 26 -4.96 -10.66 -6.70
N TYR A 27 -5.85 -9.89 -6.08
CA TYR A 27 -5.79 -8.42 -6.07
C TYR A 27 -4.53 -7.84 -5.39
N HIS A 28 -3.82 -8.64 -4.59
CA HIS A 28 -2.59 -8.22 -3.91
C HIS A 28 -1.32 -8.50 -4.74
N LEU A 29 -1.43 -9.27 -5.82
CA LEU A 29 -0.28 -9.65 -6.63
C LEU A 29 0.35 -8.43 -7.31
N PRO A 30 1.69 -8.27 -7.27
CA PRO A 30 2.38 -7.16 -7.93
C PRO A 30 2.01 -7.03 -9.42
N GLU A 31 1.81 -8.16 -10.09
CA GLU A 31 1.41 -8.25 -11.48
C GLU A 31 0.01 -7.68 -11.72
N TYR A 32 -0.94 -7.93 -10.82
CA TYR A 32 -2.28 -7.36 -10.90
C TYR A 32 -2.25 -5.85 -10.68
N VAL A 33 -1.53 -5.38 -9.65
CA VAL A 33 -1.41 -3.94 -9.40
C VAL A 33 -0.78 -3.22 -10.58
N SER A 34 0.24 -3.82 -11.20
CA SER A 34 0.88 -3.28 -12.41
C SER A 34 -0.08 -3.24 -13.60
N LEU A 35 -0.92 -4.26 -13.76
CA LEU A 35 -1.96 -4.30 -14.79
C LEU A 35 -3.00 -3.19 -14.55
N SER A 36 -3.52 -3.06 -13.33
CA SER A 36 -4.47 -2.00 -12.96
C SER A 36 -3.89 -0.62 -13.21
N ALA A 37 -2.63 -0.40 -12.83
CA ALA A 37 -1.94 0.87 -13.03
C ALA A 37 -1.91 1.30 -14.51
N LYS A 38 -1.67 0.35 -15.41
CA LYS A 38 -1.67 0.59 -16.86
C LYS A 38 -3.04 1.08 -17.36
N TYR A 39 -4.13 0.50 -16.88
CA TYR A 39 -5.48 0.89 -17.30
C TYR A 39 -5.94 2.20 -16.64
N GLU A 40 -5.51 2.45 -15.40
CA GLU A 40 -5.89 3.64 -14.62
C GLU A 40 -4.95 4.84 -14.82
N GLN A 41 -3.93 4.71 -15.68
CA GLN A 41 -2.90 5.74 -15.91
C GLN A 41 -2.22 6.21 -14.60
N SER A 42 -1.98 5.27 -13.69
CA SER A 42 -1.41 5.50 -12.36
C SER A 42 -0.05 4.80 -12.21
N GLN A 43 0.63 5.03 -11.10
CA GLN A 43 1.89 4.35 -10.78
C GLN A 43 1.66 3.27 -9.71
N PRO A 44 2.08 2.01 -9.93
CA PRO A 44 1.91 0.94 -8.96
C PRO A 44 3.02 0.98 -7.91
N ILE A 45 2.65 0.94 -6.63
CA ILE A 45 3.56 0.78 -5.50
C ILE A 45 2.93 -0.13 -4.45
N ALA A 46 3.69 -0.49 -3.42
CA ALA A 46 3.12 -0.95 -2.15
C ALA A 46 3.77 -0.22 -0.98
N PHE A 47 3.00 0.04 0.06
CA PHE A 47 3.59 0.31 1.38
C PHE A 47 4.02 -1.02 1.98
N TYR A 48 5.26 -1.11 2.45
CA TYR A 48 5.80 -2.23 3.20
C TYR A 48 6.30 -1.72 4.56
N GLY A 49 5.88 -2.37 5.63
CA GLY A 49 6.35 -2.10 7.00
C GLY A 49 6.78 -3.39 7.69
N GLU A 50 7.80 -3.29 8.54
CA GLU A 50 8.30 -4.39 9.36
C GLU A 50 8.72 -3.88 10.75
N ALA A 51 8.29 -4.57 11.80
CA ALA A 51 8.62 -4.26 13.19
C ALA A 51 8.64 -5.56 14.02
N ASP A 52 9.82 -5.94 14.51
CA ASP A 52 10.04 -7.21 15.21
C ASP A 52 9.53 -8.43 14.41
N GLU A 53 8.51 -9.13 14.90
CA GLU A 53 7.88 -10.27 14.21
C GLU A 53 6.67 -9.87 13.35
N ALA A 54 6.31 -8.57 13.34
CA ALA A 54 5.16 -8.05 12.63
C ALA A 54 5.57 -7.44 11.27
N ALA A 55 4.74 -7.67 10.25
CA ALA A 55 4.91 -7.05 8.94
C ALA A 55 3.56 -6.58 8.37
N PHE A 56 3.62 -5.58 7.50
CA PHE A 56 2.43 -4.99 6.88
C PHE A 56 2.67 -4.69 5.41
N LEU A 57 1.68 -4.97 4.57
CA LEU A 57 1.76 -4.71 3.13
C LEU A 57 0.45 -4.12 2.62
N VAL A 58 0.54 -3.01 1.88
CA VAL A 58 -0.63 -2.42 1.21
C VAL A 58 -0.32 -2.09 -0.25
N PRO A 59 -0.94 -2.78 -1.22
CA PRO A 59 -0.82 -2.43 -2.64
C PRO A 59 -1.56 -1.12 -2.94
N LEU A 60 -0.93 -0.24 -3.71
CA LEU A 60 -1.44 1.09 -4.02
C LEU A 60 -1.16 1.48 -5.48
N LEU A 61 -2.01 2.36 -5.97
CA LEU A 61 -1.91 3.10 -7.21
C LEU A 61 -1.82 4.58 -6.85
N THR A 62 -0.78 5.28 -7.29
CA THR A 62 -0.65 6.72 -7.07
C THR A 62 -0.97 7.50 -8.33
N ARG A 63 -1.62 8.65 -8.15
CA ARG A 63 -2.04 9.54 -9.24
C ARG A 63 -1.77 11.00 -8.88
N LYS A 64 -1.33 11.80 -9.84
CA LYS A 64 -1.19 13.24 -9.65
C LYS A 64 -2.54 13.89 -9.37
N ILE A 65 -2.51 15.01 -8.66
CA ILE A 65 -3.69 15.87 -8.51
C ILE A 65 -4.03 16.49 -9.87
N PRO A 66 -5.31 16.55 -10.27
CA PRO A 66 -5.72 17.19 -11.52
C PRO A 66 -5.20 18.63 -11.62
N GLU A 67 -4.65 18.99 -12.78
CA GLU A 67 -4.08 20.32 -13.05
C GLU A 67 -5.09 21.45 -12.79
N SER A 68 -6.38 21.19 -13.01
CA SER A 68 -7.46 22.16 -12.77
C SER A 68 -7.63 22.59 -11.31
N LEU A 69 -7.01 21.88 -10.36
CA LEU A 69 -7.04 22.23 -8.93
C LEU A 69 -5.85 23.09 -8.50
N GLU A 70 -4.90 23.38 -9.39
CA GLU A 70 -3.74 24.25 -9.13
C GLU A 70 -2.93 23.85 -7.87
N ALA A 71 -2.86 22.53 -7.59
CA ALA A 71 -2.12 21.99 -6.46
C ALA A 71 -0.60 21.93 -6.73
N PRO A 72 0.25 21.91 -5.68
CA PRO A 72 1.69 21.68 -5.86
C PRO A 72 2.02 20.40 -6.66
N ASP A 73 3.01 20.47 -7.56
CA ASP A 73 3.37 19.38 -8.48
C ASP A 73 3.78 18.07 -7.81
N ASN A 74 4.26 18.15 -6.57
CA ASN A 74 4.67 17.00 -5.79
C ASN A 74 3.51 16.34 -5.04
N TRP A 75 2.29 16.89 -5.11
CA TRP A 75 1.13 16.30 -4.47
C TRP A 75 0.51 15.19 -5.31
N TYR A 76 0.04 14.15 -4.62
CA TYR A 76 -0.64 13.03 -5.26
C TYR A 76 -1.61 12.33 -4.30
N ASP A 77 -2.57 11.62 -4.90
CA ASP A 77 -3.47 10.73 -4.19
C ASP A 77 -3.04 9.27 -4.37
N ALA A 78 -3.39 8.43 -3.40
CA ALA A 78 -3.21 6.99 -3.48
C ALA A 78 -4.55 6.25 -3.38
N THR A 79 -4.66 5.12 -4.05
CA THR A 79 -5.77 4.19 -3.86
C THR A 79 -5.29 2.77 -4.00
N THR A 80 -5.88 1.86 -3.24
CA THR A 80 -5.82 0.43 -3.60
C THR A 80 -6.31 0.20 -5.04
N PRO A 81 -5.78 -0.78 -5.79
CA PRO A 81 -6.33 -1.09 -7.11
C PRO A 81 -7.79 -1.55 -7.02
N TYR A 82 -8.53 -1.44 -8.13
CA TYR A 82 -9.91 -1.95 -8.17
C TYR A 82 -9.96 -3.46 -7.86
N GLY A 83 -10.97 -3.89 -7.11
CA GLY A 83 -10.99 -5.16 -6.39
C GLY A 83 -11.05 -4.91 -4.89
N TYR A 84 -10.69 -5.90 -4.08
CA TYR A 84 -10.70 -5.77 -2.63
C TYR A 84 -9.35 -6.11 -1.97
N PRO A 85 -8.24 -5.44 -2.35
CA PRO A 85 -6.95 -5.73 -1.76
C PRO A 85 -6.81 -5.02 -0.40
N THR A 86 -7.37 -5.64 0.64
CA THR A 86 -7.25 -5.15 2.01
C THR A 86 -5.78 -5.04 2.43
N PRO A 87 -5.42 -4.07 3.29
CA PRO A 87 -4.11 -4.08 3.94
C PRO A 87 -3.84 -5.43 4.61
N LEU A 88 -2.70 -6.04 4.34
CA LEU A 88 -2.34 -7.36 4.89
C LEU A 88 -1.38 -7.20 6.07
N SER A 89 -1.56 -8.02 7.10
CA SER A 89 -0.66 -8.12 8.26
C SER A 89 -0.11 -9.53 8.45
N ILE A 90 1.08 -9.61 9.03
CA ILE A 90 1.67 -10.83 9.58
C ILE A 90 2.06 -10.50 11.03
N PRO A 91 1.63 -11.29 12.04
CA PRO A 91 0.58 -12.29 11.94
C PRO A 91 -0.76 -11.63 11.53
N ALA A 92 -1.66 -12.43 10.95
CA ALA A 92 -3.01 -11.96 10.63
C ALA A 92 -3.72 -11.45 11.89
N ASP A 93 -4.63 -10.49 11.73
CA ASP A 93 -5.42 -9.88 12.82
C ASP A 93 -4.60 -9.15 13.91
N ASP A 94 -3.32 -8.85 13.68
CA ASP A 94 -2.52 -8.03 14.60
C ASP A 94 -2.93 -6.54 14.59
N THR A 95 -4.00 -6.26 15.32
CA THR A 95 -4.51 -4.91 15.56
C THR A 95 -3.55 -4.03 16.37
N SER A 96 -2.64 -4.63 17.16
CA SER A 96 -1.72 -3.87 18.00
C SER A 96 -0.62 -3.20 17.18
N SER A 97 -0.11 -3.89 16.17
CA SER A 97 0.86 -3.33 15.23
C SER A 97 0.21 -2.49 14.14
N LEU A 98 -1.08 -2.72 13.83
CA LEU A 98 -1.80 -1.99 12.79
C LEU A 98 -1.74 -0.47 12.98
N GLU A 99 -2.00 0.03 14.19
CA GLU A 99 -1.96 1.48 14.47
C GLU A 99 -0.58 2.08 14.21
N ILE A 100 0.48 1.32 14.52
CA ILE A 100 1.88 1.72 14.31
C ILE A 100 2.16 1.81 12.81
N PHE A 101 1.75 0.80 12.04
CA PHE A 101 1.93 0.78 10.59
C PHE A 101 1.12 1.88 9.89
N LEU A 102 -0.13 2.10 10.29
CA LEU A 102 -0.96 3.18 9.76
C LEU A 102 -0.39 4.56 10.09
N LYS A 103 0.16 4.73 11.30
CA LYS A 103 0.86 5.96 11.68
C LYS A 103 2.06 6.20 10.76
N SER A 104 2.92 5.20 10.59
CA SER A 104 4.08 5.32 9.72
C SER A 104 3.70 5.56 8.26
N PHE A 105 2.68 4.85 7.74
CA PHE A 105 2.14 5.08 6.41
C PHE A 105 1.74 6.55 6.20
N ARG A 106 1.00 7.14 7.15
CA ARG A 106 0.60 8.55 7.06
C ARG A 106 1.79 9.50 7.11
N GLU A 107 2.75 9.26 8.01
CA GLU A 107 3.93 10.11 8.17
C GLU A 107 4.81 10.08 6.92
N MET A 108 5.09 8.88 6.40
CA MET A 108 5.85 8.69 5.15
C MET A 108 5.12 9.27 3.95
N GLY A 109 3.83 8.98 3.82
CA GLY A 109 2.99 9.48 2.74
C GLY A 109 2.97 11.01 2.72
N ALA A 110 2.70 11.65 3.86
CA ALA A 110 2.71 13.10 3.97
C ALA A 110 4.09 13.70 3.63
N ALA A 111 5.17 13.09 4.11
CA ALA A 111 6.54 13.52 3.81
C ALA A 111 6.89 13.39 2.31
N SER A 112 6.29 12.46 1.59
CA SER A 112 6.48 12.29 0.14
C SER A 112 5.50 13.08 -0.72
N GLY A 113 4.51 13.77 -0.14
CA GLY A 113 3.51 14.56 -0.88
C GLY A 113 2.18 13.83 -1.13
N MET A 114 1.95 12.67 -0.54
CA MET A 114 0.65 12.01 -0.56
C MET A 114 -0.35 12.79 0.30
N ILE A 115 -1.47 13.23 -0.29
CA ILE A 115 -2.49 14.02 0.45
C ILE A 115 -3.71 13.19 0.85
N SER A 116 -4.01 12.12 0.12
CA SER A 116 -5.08 11.19 0.47
C SER A 116 -4.75 9.75 0.08
N ALA A 117 -5.36 8.79 0.78
CA ALA A 117 -5.27 7.38 0.47
C ALA A 117 -6.63 6.69 0.66
N PHE A 118 -7.12 6.01 -0.37
CA PHE A 118 -8.38 5.27 -0.32
C PHE A 118 -8.17 3.75 -0.38
N PHE A 119 -8.66 3.04 0.64
CA PHE A 119 -8.51 1.59 0.79
C PHE A 119 -9.84 0.86 0.56
N ARG A 120 -9.82 -0.19 -0.28
CA ARG A 120 -10.91 -1.14 -0.47
C ARG A 120 -10.63 -2.37 0.38
N LEU A 121 -11.55 -2.69 1.29
CA LEU A 121 -11.39 -3.80 2.23
C LEU A 121 -12.02 -5.07 1.69
N HIS A 122 -11.39 -6.20 1.99
CA HIS A 122 -11.85 -7.52 1.57
C HIS A 122 -12.96 -8.01 2.52
N PRO A 123 -14.10 -8.51 2.00
CA PRO A 123 -15.19 -8.96 2.87
C PRO A 123 -14.87 -10.26 3.61
N LEU A 124 -13.84 -11.01 3.19
CA LEU A 124 -13.48 -12.34 3.72
C LEU A 124 -12.05 -12.45 4.23
N LEU A 125 -11.19 -11.46 3.95
CA LEU A 125 -9.81 -11.47 4.43
C LEU A 125 -9.71 -10.38 5.50
N PRO A 126 -9.08 -10.69 6.64
CA PRO A 126 -8.88 -9.71 7.70
C PRO A 126 -7.98 -8.55 7.26
#